data_AF-A0A2N3AX61-F1
#
_entry.id   AF-A0A2N3AX61-F1
#
_cell.length_a   1.000
_cell.length_b   1.000
_cell.length_c   1.000
_cell.angle_alpha   90.00
_cell.angle_beta   90.00
_cell.angle_gamma   90.00
#
_symmetry.space_group_name_H-M   'P 1'
#
loop_
_entity.id
_entity.type
_entity.pdbx_description
1 polymer ?
#
loop_
_entity_poly.entity_id
_entity_poly.type
_entity_poly.pdbx_seq_one_letter_code
_entity_poly.pdbx_strand_id
1 'polypeptide(L)' 'DAEIMALLDTAAVGYQAVLTKADKPRGGVLAEVVADVQAALKKRPAAHPEVLVTSSESGEGLATLRATILALAE' A
#
# COMPACT_ATOMS: atom_id res chain seq x y z
N ASP A 1 6.37 -10.82 2.20
CA ASP A 1 5.18 -10.09 1.70
C ASP A 1 4.15 -11.00 1.02
N ALA A 2 4.49 -11.67 -0.09
CA ALA A 2 3.53 -12.48 -0.84
C ALA A 2 2.87 -13.62 -0.06
N GLU A 3 3.63 -14.26 0.84
CA GLU A 3 3.13 -15.33 1.73
C GLU A 3 2.14 -14.81 2.76
N ILE A 4 2.43 -13.66 3.38
CA ILE A 4 1.53 -13.00 4.34
C ILE A 4 0.24 -12.55 3.63
N MET A 5 0.37 -11.94 2.45
CA MET A 5 -0.80 -11.55 1.65
C MET A 5 -1.65 -12.77 1.27
N ALA A 6 -1.05 -13.91 0.93
CA ALA A 6 -1.79 -15.14 0.66
C ALA A 6 -2.51 -15.70 1.90
N LEU A 7 -1.88 -15.59 3.08
CA LEU A 7 -2.52 -15.95 4.34
C LEU A 7 -3.72 -15.05 4.62
N LEU A 8 -3.59 -13.73 4.41
CA LEU A 8 -4.69 -12.76 4.60
C LEU A 8 -5.83 -13.00 3.60
N ASP A 9 -5.49 -13.30 2.33
CA ASP A 9 -6.47 -13.68 1.30
C ASP A 9 -7.26 -14.93 1.73
N THR A 10 -6.57 -15.93 2.29
CA THR A 10 -7.21 -17.18 2.77
C THR A 10 -8.04 -16.95 4.03
N ALA A 11 -7.59 -16.06 4.92
CA ALA A 11 -8.30 -15.69 6.14
C ALA A 11 -9.46 -14.71 5.89
N ALA A 12 -9.67 -14.27 4.64
CA ALA A 12 -10.65 -13.24 4.26
C ALA A 12 -10.51 -11.94 5.06
N VAL A 13 -9.27 -11.59 5.44
CA VAL A 13 -8.97 -10.36 6.18
C VAL A 13 -8.56 -9.29 5.19
N GLY A 14 -9.36 -8.22 5.10
CA GLY A 14 -9.05 -7.07 4.25
C GLY A 14 -7.75 -6.40 4.66
N TYR A 15 -6.91 -6.05 3.69
CA TYR A 15 -5.67 -5.30 3.93
C TYR A 15 -5.42 -4.26 2.85
N GLN A 16 -4.68 -3.22 3.20
CA GLN A 16 -4.22 -2.19 2.28
C GLN A 16 -2.70 -2.12 2.30
N ALA A 17 -2.09 -2.07 1.12
CA ALA A 17 -0.65 -1.93 1.01
C ALA A 17 -0.21 -0.47 1.17
N VAL A 18 0.86 -0.27 1.94
CA VAL A 18 1.51 1.03 2.13
C VAL A 18 2.98 0.91 1.74
N LEU A 19 3.37 1.59 0.66
CA LEU A 19 4.76 1.70 0.24
C LEU A 19 5.43 2.83 1.02
N THR A 20 6.40 2.47 1.86
CA THR A 20 7.14 3.43 2.68
C THR A 20 8.45 3.85 2.01
N LYS A 21 9.11 4.88 2.56
CA LYS A 21 10.41 5.38 2.08
C LYS A 21 10.36 5.91 0.64
N ALA A 22 9.26 6.59 0.28
CA ALA A 22 9.07 7.19 -1.04
C ALA A 22 10.15 8.19 -1.46
N ASP A 23 10.93 8.69 -0.51
CA ASP A 23 12.07 9.60 -0.70
C ASP A 23 13.30 8.94 -1.36
N LYS A 24 13.41 7.61 -1.34
CA LYS A 24 14.62 6.89 -1.81
C LYS A 24 14.67 6.63 -3.31
N PRO A 25 13.59 6.19 -3.98
CA PRO A 25 13.63 5.91 -5.40
C PRO A 25 13.82 7.20 -6.20
N ARG A 26 14.60 7.13 -7.28
CA ARG A 26 14.88 8.26 -8.18
C ARG A 26 14.44 7.93 -9.60
N GLY A 27 14.30 8.94 -10.44
CA GLY A 27 14.13 8.75 -11.89
C GLY A 27 12.89 7.95 -12.29
N GLY A 28 11.77 8.11 -11.58
CA GLY A 28 10.49 7.47 -11.93
C GLY A 28 10.29 6.05 -11.38
N VAL A 29 11.31 5.43 -10.78
CA VAL A 29 11.23 4.06 -10.22
C VAL A 29 10.07 3.89 -9.22
N LEU A 30 9.76 4.93 -8.44
CA LEU A 30 8.61 4.89 -7.53
C LEU A 30 7.29 4.63 -8.27
N ALA A 31 7.09 5.28 -9.42
CA ALA A 31 5.86 5.13 -10.21
C ALA A 31 5.76 3.71 -10.81
N GLU A 32 6.89 3.16 -11.27
CA GLU A 32 6.95 1.77 -11.76
C GLU A 32 6.59 0.77 -10.66
N VAL A 33 7.20 0.91 -9.47
CA VAL A 33 6.90 0.04 -8.33
C VAL A 33 5.44 0.16 -7.90
N VAL A 34 4.88 1.37 -7.87
CA VAL A 34 3.45 1.57 -7.55
C VAL A 34 2.57 0.85 -8.56
N ALA A 35 2.86 0.98 -9.86
CA ALA A 35 2.08 0.32 -10.91
C ALA A 35 2.15 -1.21 -10.81
N ASP A 36 3.34 -1.76 -10.57
CA ASP A 36 3.55 -3.20 -10.41
C ASP A 36 2.81 -3.75 -9.20
N VAL A 37 2.87 -3.05 -8.06
CA VAL A 37 2.17 -3.44 -6.83
C VAL A 37 0.66 -3.35 -7.03
N GLN A 38 0.15 -2.28 -7.65
CA GLN A 38 -1.28 -2.18 -7.97
C GLN A 38 -1.75 -3.32 -8.89
N ALA A 39 -0.95 -3.69 -9.90
CA ALA A 39 -1.26 -4.80 -10.78
C ALA A 39 -1.27 -6.15 -10.05
N ALA A 40 -0.36 -6.34 -9.08
CA ALA A 40 -0.32 -7.54 -8.26
C ALA A 40 -1.51 -7.63 -7.29
N LEU A 41 -1.88 -6.52 -6.63
CA LEU A 41 -2.98 -6.47 -5.67
C LEU A 41 -4.35 -6.67 -6.34
N LYS A 42 -4.55 -6.22 -7.59
CA LYS A 42 -5.79 -6.48 -8.35
C LYS A 42 -6.15 -7.96 -8.48
N LYS A 43 -5.16 -8.85 -8.38
CA LYS A 43 -5.36 -10.30 -8.46
C LYS A 43 -5.76 -10.92 -7.11
N ARG A 44 -5.75 -10.12 -6.04
CA ARG A 44 -5.96 -10.56 -4.66
C ARG A 44 -7.28 -9.99 -4.13
N PRO A 45 -8.27 -10.83 -3.81
CA PRO A 45 -9.61 -10.37 -3.46
C PRO A 45 -9.68 -9.65 -2.11
N ALA A 46 -8.78 -9.95 -1.16
CA ALA A 46 -8.75 -9.28 0.15
C ALA A 46 -7.90 -7.99 0.15
N ALA A 47 -7.21 -7.68 -0.95
CA ALA A 47 -6.44 -6.46 -1.07
C ALA A 47 -7.32 -5.26 -1.47
N HIS A 48 -7.14 -4.13 -0.77
CA HIS A 48 -7.66 -2.85 -1.23
C HIS A 48 -6.95 -2.43 -2.53
N PRO A 49 -7.68 -1.96 -3.56
CA PRO A 49 -7.11 -1.69 -4.88
C PRO A 49 -6.15 -0.50 -4.91
N GLU A 50 -6.34 0.48 -4.02
CA GLU A 50 -5.46 1.64 -3.90
C GLU A 50 -4.29 1.39 -2.96
N VAL A 51 -3.09 1.72 -3.45
CA VAL A 51 -1.82 1.66 -2.71
C VAL A 51 -1.50 3.04 -2.17
N LEU A 52 -1.20 3.13 -0.88
CA LEU A 52 -0.72 4.38 -0.28
C LEU A 52 0.79 4.45 -0.38
N VAL A 53 1.31 5.65 -0.62
CA VAL A 53 2.74 5.93 -0.69
C VAL A 53 3.09 6.92 0.39
N THR A 54 4.11 6.63 1.18
CA THR A 54 4.53 7.45 2.32
C THR A 54 6.04 7.52 2.46
N SER A 55 6.51 8.58 3.11
CA SER A 55 7.90 8.70 3.58
C SER A 55 7.87 9.20 5.02
N SER A 56 8.42 8.39 5.93
CA SER A 56 8.53 8.79 7.34
C SER A 56 9.56 9.90 7.55
N GLU A 57 10.53 10.03 6.65
CA GLU A 57 11.62 11.01 6.76
C GLU A 57 11.19 12.39 6.26
N SER A 58 10.53 12.45 5.10
CA SER A 58 10.01 13.71 4.54
C SER A 58 8.62 14.09 5.06
N GLY A 59 7.89 13.13 5.65
CA GLY A 59 6.50 13.30 6.09
C GLY A 59 5.46 13.15 4.98
N GLU A 60 5.88 12.90 3.73
CA GLU A 60 5.00 12.72 2.58
C GLU A 60 4.00 11.57 2.80
N GLY A 61 2.74 11.78 2.44
CA GLY A 61 1.68 10.77 2.47
C GLY A 61 1.16 10.38 3.87
N LEU A 62 1.81 10.80 4.96
CA LEU A 62 1.39 10.44 6.31
C LEU A 62 0.02 11.02 6.70
N ALA A 63 -0.31 12.22 6.22
CA ALA A 63 -1.63 12.83 6.43
C ALA A 63 -2.74 11.99 5.79
N THR A 64 -2.52 11.56 4.54
CA THR A 64 -3.44 10.66 3.82
C THR A 64 -3.57 9.33 4.54
N LEU A 65 -2.45 8.71 4.95
CA LEU A 65 -2.48 7.44 5.69
C LEU A 65 -3.32 7.54 6.97
N ARG A 66 -3.14 8.60 7.76
CA ARG A 66 -3.93 8.83 8.98
C ARG A 66 -5.41 9.01 8.68
N ALA A 67 -5.75 9.77 7.63
CA ALA A 67 -7.14 9.98 7.22
C ALA A 67 -7.80 8.67 6.77
N THR A 68 -7.09 7.83 5.99
CA THR A 68 -7.59 6.53 5.55
C THR A 68 -7.84 5.60 6.75
N ILE A 69 -6.92 5.54 7.71
CA ILE A 69 -7.11 4.72 8.92
C ILE A 69 -8.33 5.20 9.71
N LEU A 70 -8.51 6.53 9.86
CA LEU A 70 -9.66 7.09 10.56
C LEU A 70 -10.97 6.70 9.87
N ALA A 71 -11.02 6.78 8.53
CA ALA A 71 -12.21 6.41 7.75
C ALA A 71 -12.58 4.91 7.84
N LEU A 72 -11.65 4.05 8.22
CA LEU A 72 -11.90 2.61 8.43
C LEU A 72 -12.28 2.28 9.89
N ALA A 73 -12.04 3.20 10.82
CA ALA A 73 -12.32 3.00 12.24
C ALA A 73 -13.73 3.44 12.65
N GLU A 74 -14.41 4.21 11.79
CA GLU A 74 -15.83 4.58 11.90
C GLU A 74 -16.75 3.52 11.27
#